data_AF-A0A3C0ZW26-F1
#
_entry.id   AF-A0A3C0ZW26-F1
#
_cell.length_a   1.000
_cell.length_b   1.000
_cell.length_c   1.000
_cell.angle_alpha   90.00
_cell.angle_beta   90.00
_cell.angle_gamma   90.00
#
_symmetry.space_group_name_H-M   'P 1'
#
loop_
_entity.id
_entity.type
_entity.pdbx_description
1 polymer ?
#
loop_
_entity_poly.entity_id
_entity_poly.type
_entity_poly.pdbx_seq_one_letter_code
_entity_poly.pdbx_strand_id
1 'polypeptide(L)' 'QAETVFSYAASAVEANLDEINQVLAEQGKRVCFPLCYSDGIMQAVLPALNDPQAWSRGAFGIREPILERS' A
#
# COMPACT_ATOMS: atom_id res chain seq x y z
N GLN A 1 -14.76 14.71 3.09
CA GLN A 1 -13.59 14.12 2.42
C GLN A 1 -13.34 12.73 3.02
N ALA A 2 -12.57 11.88 2.35
CA ALA A 2 -12.18 10.59 2.93
C ALA A 2 -11.11 10.78 4.01
N GLU A 3 -11.18 10.01 5.10
CA GLU A 3 -10.14 9.95 6.15
C GLU A 3 -9.25 8.71 6.03
N THR A 4 -9.74 7.70 5.29
CA THR A 4 -9.00 6.48 4.96
C THR A 4 -9.16 6.22 3.47
N VAL A 5 -8.05 5.96 2.80
CA VAL A 5 -7.99 5.72 1.36
C VAL A 5 -7.39 4.34 1.15
N PHE A 6 -8.05 3.52 0.36
CA PHE A 6 -7.48 2.26 -0.12
C PHE A 6 -6.83 2.52 -1.48
N SER A 7 -5.54 2.27 -1.58
CA SER A 7 -4.71 2.48 -2.75
C SER A 7 -3.85 1.25 -3.01
N TYR A 8 -3.00 1.29 -4.03
CA TYR A 8 -2.13 0.18 -4.40
C TYR A 8 -0.77 0.67 -4.91
N ALA A 9 0.22 -0.22 -4.89
CA ALA A 9 1.50 -0.01 -5.55
C ALA A 9 1.37 -0.44 -7.01
N ALA A 10 1.48 0.53 -7.93
CA ALA A 10 1.32 0.30 -9.34
C ALA A 10 2.43 -0.61 -9.91
N SER A 11 2.07 -1.43 -10.90
CA SER A 11 3.00 -2.33 -11.59
C SER A 11 2.98 -2.12 -13.11
N ALA A 12 4.15 -2.33 -13.73
CA ALA A 12 4.35 -2.30 -15.18
C ALA A 12 3.83 -1.03 -15.88
N VAL A 13 2.67 -1.11 -16.53
CA VAL A 13 2.09 -0.06 -17.39
C VAL A 13 0.94 0.69 -16.71
N GLU A 14 0.68 0.39 -15.43
CA GLU A 14 -0.31 1.10 -14.64
C GLU A 14 0.12 2.54 -14.36
N ALA A 15 -0.87 3.40 -14.07
CA ALA A 15 -0.58 4.77 -13.65
C ALA A 15 0.21 4.78 -12.35
N ASN A 16 1.30 5.56 -12.30
CA ASN A 16 2.08 5.71 -11.08
C ASN A 16 1.27 6.52 -10.04
N LEU A 17 1.02 5.91 -8.88
CA LEU A 17 0.26 6.51 -7.78
C LEU A 17 1.14 6.98 -6.61
N ASP A 18 2.47 6.84 -6.69
CA ASP A 18 3.36 7.11 -5.57
C ASP A 18 3.22 8.55 -5.04
N GLU A 19 3.19 9.53 -5.94
CA GLU A 19 3.01 10.95 -5.57
C GLU A 19 1.64 11.20 -4.92
N ILE A 20 0.57 10.59 -5.45
CA ILE A 20 -0.77 10.70 -4.88
C ILE A 20 -0.81 10.10 -3.47
N ASN A 21 -0.23 8.92 -3.30
CA ASN A 21 -0.16 8.23 -2.01
C ASN A 21 0.65 9.06 -0.99
N GLN A 22 1.75 9.67 -1.42
CA GLN A 22 2.55 10.55 -0.58
C GLN A 22 1.77 11.79 -0.15
N VAL A 23 1.12 12.50 -1.08
CA VAL A 23 0.33 13.69 -0.77
C VAL A 23 -0.82 13.37 0.19
N LEU A 24 -1.50 12.23 0.01
CA LEU A 24 -2.55 11.78 0.92
C LEU A 24 -2.01 11.51 2.33
N ALA A 25 -0.85 10.86 2.44
CA ALA A 25 -0.21 10.62 3.72
C ALA A 25 0.22 11.93 4.41
N GLU A 26 0.79 12.88 3.66
CA GLU A 26 1.17 14.21 4.17
C GLU A 26 -0.05 15.03 4.64
N GLN A 27 -1.22 14.79 4.05
CA GLN A 27 -2.50 15.33 4.52
C GLN A 27 -3.06 14.62 5.76
N GLY A 28 -2.32 13.67 6.34
CA GLY A 28 -2.72 12.90 7.53
C GLY A 28 -3.75 11.80 7.24
N LYS A 29 -3.95 11.42 5.97
CA LYS A 29 -4.89 10.35 5.60
C LYS A 29 -4.28 8.98 5.89
N ARG A 30 -5.12 8.04 6.29
CA ARG A 30 -4.72 6.62 6.41
C ARG A 30 -4.73 5.98 5.03
N VAL A 31 -3.56 5.81 4.42
CA VAL A 31 -3.44 5.18 3.09
C VAL A 31 -3.14 3.69 3.27
N CYS A 32 -4.12 2.84 3.02
CA CYS A 32 -4.00 1.39 3.13
C CYS A 32 -3.70 0.76 1.77
N PHE A 33 -2.97 -0.36 1.79
CA PHE A 33 -2.53 -1.11 0.61
C PHE A 33 -2.98 -2.57 0.68
N PRO A 34 -3.12 -3.27 -0.46
CA PRO A 34 -3.54 -4.65 -0.49
C PRO A 34 -2.42 -5.59 0.00
N LEU A 35 -2.80 -6.54 0.85
CA LEU A 35 -2.09 -7.78 1.10
C LEU A 35 -2.99 -8.93 0.65
N CYS A 36 -2.58 -9.66 -0.39
CA CYS A 36 -3.41 -10.68 -1.05
C CYS A 36 -3.03 -12.09 -0.59
N TYR A 37 -4.03 -12.95 -0.42
CA TYR A 37 -3.88 -14.35 -0.02
C TYR A 37 -4.35 -15.30 -1.14
N SER A 38 -3.98 -16.59 -1.06
CA SER A 38 -4.16 -17.57 -2.13
C SER A 38 -5.62 -18.03 -2.37
N ASP A 39 -6.57 -17.63 -1.54
CA ASP A 39 -7.99 -17.99 -1.58
C ASP A 39 -8.90 -16.85 -2.08
N GLY A 40 -8.31 -15.83 -2.72
CA GLY A 40 -9.03 -14.65 -3.19
C GLY A 40 -9.37 -13.66 -2.08
N ILE A 41 -8.82 -13.84 -0.87
CA ILE A 41 -8.92 -12.87 0.20
C ILE A 41 -7.88 -11.76 -0.01
N MET A 42 -8.29 -10.54 0.30
CA MET A 42 -7.43 -9.36 0.32
C MET A 42 -7.66 -8.59 1.62
N GLN A 43 -6.57 -8.27 2.32
CA GLN A 43 -6.59 -7.43 3.51
C GLN A 43 -6.05 -6.04 3.17
N ALA A 44 -6.76 -4.99 3.59
CA ALA A 44 -6.26 -3.63 3.52
C ALA A 44 -5.38 -3.35 4.76
N VAL A 45 -4.10 -3.09 4.53
CA VAL A 45 -3.10 -2.89 5.57
C VAL A 45 -2.57 -1.46 5.50
N LEU A 46 -2.51 -0.78 6.65
CA LEU A 46 -1.88 0.53 6.78
C LEU A 46 -0.39 0.32 7.08
N PRO A 47 0.55 0.58 6.15
CA PRO A 47 1.97 0.38 6.40
C PRO A 47 2.52 1.48 7.32
N ALA A 48 3.63 1.17 8.01
CA ALA A 48 4.38 2.19 8.74
C ALA A 48 4.93 3.25 7.76
N LEU A 49 4.39 4.45 7.85
CA LEU A 49 4.82 5.63 7.10
C LEU A 49 6.29 5.91 7.48
N ASN A 50 7.19 5.79 6.51
CA ASN A 50 8.65 5.98 6.64
C ASN A 50 9.49 4.80 7.12
N ASP A 51 8.95 3.57 7.15
CA ASP A 51 9.79 2.38 7.23
C ASP A 51 9.94 1.74 5.84
N PRO A 52 11.08 1.92 5.14
CA PRO A 52 11.35 1.24 3.87
C PRO A 52 11.29 -0.29 3.99
N GLN A 53 11.48 -0.76 5.21
CA GLN A 53 11.52 -2.14 5.62
C GLN A 53 10.12 -2.68 5.97
N ALA A 54 9.06 -1.86 5.96
CA ALA A 54 7.66 -2.28 6.09
C ALA A 54 7.05 -2.83 4.78
N TRP A 55 7.87 -2.95 3.73
CA TRP A 55 7.45 -3.43 2.41
C TRP A 55 8.23 -4.66 2.01
N SER A 56 7.55 -5.62 1.40
CA SER A 56 8.14 -6.75 0.72
C SER A 56 7.88 -6.67 -0.78
N ARG A 57 8.64 -7.44 -1.56
CA ARG A 57 8.35 -7.66 -2.96
C ARG A 57 7.50 -8.92 -3.08
N GLY A 58 6.21 -8.71 -3.27
CA GLY A 58 5.20 -9.76 -3.38
C GLY A 58 5.14 -10.41 -4.76
N ALA A 59 3.99 -11.02 -5.04
CA ALA A 59 3.77 -11.70 -6.31
C ALA A 59 3.95 -10.74 -7.49
N PHE A 60 4.49 -11.25 -8.60
CA PHE A 60 4.74 -10.47 -9.82
C PHE A 60 5.66 -9.24 -9.64
N GLY A 61 6.37 -9.15 -8.51
CA GLY A 61 7.26 -8.03 -8.22
C GLY A 61 6.58 -6.80 -7.65
N ILE A 62 5.29 -6.88 -7.30
CA ILE A 62 4.49 -5.78 -6.74
C ILE A 62 4.91 -5.56 -5.28
N ARG A 63 4.95 -4.30 -4.84
CA ARG A 63 5.22 -3.97 -3.44
C ARG A 63 3.99 -4.27 -2.58
N GLU A 64 4.19 -5.08 -1.54
CA GLU A 64 3.15 -5.44 -0.57
C GLU A 64 3.56 -5.02 0.85
N PRO A 65 2.62 -4.60 1.71
CA PRO A 65 2.92 -4.26 3.09
C PRO A 65 3.22 -5.52 3.93
N ILE A 66 4.15 -5.40 4.86
CA ILE A 66 4.49 -6.44 5.85
C ILE A 66 3.68 -6.19 7.11
N LEU A 67 2.81 -7.14 7.47
CA LEU A 67 1.85 -6.98 8.58
C LEU A 67 2.56 -6.79 9.94
N GLU A 68 3.69 -7.46 10.16
CA GLU A 68 4.47 -7.37 11.40
C GLU A 68 5.17 -6.00 11.59
N ARG A 69 5.15 -5.17 10.55
CA ARG A 69 5.82 -3.86 10.47
C ARG A 69 4.83 -2.74 10.13
N SER A 70 3.53 -3.01 10.31
CA SER A 70 2.41 -2.13 10.02
C SER A 70 1.74 -1.67 11.32
#